data_AF-A0A8B8ATK7-F1
#
_entry.id   AF-A0A8B8ATK7-F1
#
_cell.length_a   1.000
_cell.length_b   1.000
_cell.length_c   1.000
_cell.angle_alpha   90.00
_cell.angle_beta   90.00
_cell.angle_gamma   90.00
#
_symmetry.space_group_name_H-M   'P 1'
#
loop_
_entity.id
_entity.type
_entity.pdbx_description
1 polymer ?
#
loop_
_entity_poly.entity_id
_entity_poly.type
_entity_poly.pdbx_seq_one_letter_code
_entity_poly.pdbx_strand_id
1 'polypeptide(L)'
;MMISLSVNIIIYMRCALYESEDFVHSVFLVLVFISYILFTVLQTVLLTYNKRSVLKNTIHLHLSVVFILIANFSLWYSSTVHTILAKGNKTAGFQNKSCFHSSEIQKKLGSKITVILFPPELEFYVLASTLLISLWQNSTRILNSETSAMEGVLSSDHYGEYSRQISMRVNGKQILALTVGILINIPIVISVVLLDFVFEWQSMNVMISMDIFKTFSSLCSCVLICLCCYRMKSISTFSRRSFLIREYILILSSTGIVAFFMIEILANLTRYSLSKTTTLSSVFGILETYLQTYLLLNSSRRMSRECREGSPIISFSAIILVISNLTYWLLDSYNRHILTKARYASQTKWDSMEIFLFPVVTFYRFFAGMSAYSMYKIFKPHG
;
A
#
# COMPACT_ATOMS: atom_id res chain seq x y z
N MET A 1 8.20 5.12 10.41
CA MET A 1 9.19 6.16 10.05
C MET A 1 9.57 7.09 11.21
N MET A 2 8.78 8.11 11.59
CA MET A 2 9.20 9.12 12.62
C MET A 2 9.70 8.49 13.94
N ILE A 3 8.96 7.52 14.49
CA ILE A 3 9.37 6.81 15.72
C ILE A 3 10.71 6.07 15.53
N SER A 4 10.90 5.40 14.38
CA SER A 4 12.14 4.68 14.07
C SER A 4 13.33 5.63 13.94
N LEU A 5 13.14 6.76 13.25
CA LEU A 5 14.17 7.79 13.09
C LEU A 5 14.54 8.43 14.45
N SER A 6 13.55 8.71 15.30
CA SER A 6 13.80 9.24 16.65
C SER A 6 14.60 8.28 17.53
N VAL A 7 14.28 6.97 17.49
CA VAL A 7 15.06 5.96 18.22
C VAL A 7 16.51 5.92 17.73
N ASN A 8 16.73 5.95 16.41
CA ASN A 8 18.08 5.98 15.83
C ASN A 8 18.86 7.23 16.28
N ILE A 9 18.23 8.41 16.27
CA ILE A 9 18.85 9.66 16.75
C ILE A 9 19.30 9.52 18.21
N ILE A 10 18.44 8.99 19.09
CA ILE A 10 18.78 8.80 20.51
C ILE A 10 20.00 7.87 20.66
N ILE A 11 20.08 6.80 19.87
CA ILE A 11 21.20 5.86 19.92
C ILE A 11 22.49 6.53 19.43
N TYR A 12 22.47 7.22 18.29
CA TYR A 12 23.67 7.87 17.75
C TYR A 12 24.12 9.07 18.59
N MET A 13 23.19 9.83 19.19
CA MET A 13 23.54 10.87 20.16
C MET A 13 24.24 10.27 21.38
N ARG A 14 23.76 9.12 21.88
CA ARG A 14 24.44 8.39 22.96
C ARG A 14 25.83 7.94 22.51
N CYS A 15 25.97 7.37 21.32
CA CYS A 15 27.28 6.94 20.82
C CYS A 15 28.28 8.09 20.69
N ALA A 16 27.84 9.24 20.16
CA ALA A 16 28.68 10.44 20.10
C ALA A 16 29.15 10.91 21.49
N LEU A 17 28.31 10.82 22.52
CA LEU A 17 28.64 11.29 23.86
C LEU A 17 29.61 10.36 24.62
N TYR A 18 29.58 9.05 24.34
CA TYR A 18 30.29 8.05 25.13
C TYR A 18 31.49 7.40 24.42
N GLU A 19 31.60 7.47 23.08
CA GLU A 19 32.74 6.95 22.32
C GLU A 19 33.35 8.05 21.42
N SER A 20 34.59 8.43 21.71
CA SER A 20 35.30 9.52 21.00
C SER A 20 35.71 9.15 19.57
N GLU A 21 35.96 7.86 19.29
CA GLU A 21 36.39 7.39 17.97
C GLU A 21 35.27 7.48 16.92
N ASP A 22 34.00 7.39 17.33
CA ASP A 22 32.82 7.40 16.46
C ASP A 22 32.08 8.76 16.45
N PHE A 23 32.64 9.79 17.09
CA PHE A 23 31.95 11.09 17.28
C PHE A 23 31.51 11.73 15.97
N VAL A 24 32.43 11.91 15.02
CA VAL A 24 32.14 12.60 13.74
C VAL A 24 31.11 11.85 12.91
N HIS A 25 31.23 10.52 12.85
CA HIS A 25 30.30 9.67 12.13
C HIS A 25 28.90 9.69 12.75
N SER A 26 28.83 9.60 14.09
CA SER A 26 27.57 9.63 14.83
C SER A 26 26.85 10.98 14.69
N VAL A 27 27.57 12.10 14.79
CA VAL A 27 27.00 13.45 14.59
C VAL A 27 26.49 13.63 13.16
N PHE A 28 27.24 13.17 12.16
CA PHE A 28 26.80 13.20 10.77
C PHE A 28 25.49 12.43 10.57
N LEU A 29 25.38 11.21 11.11
CA LEU A 29 24.16 10.41 11.02
C LEU A 29 22.97 11.05 11.74
N VAL A 30 23.19 11.68 12.90
CA VAL A 30 22.15 12.45 13.59
C VAL A 30 21.61 13.56 12.67
N LEU A 31 22.48 14.34 12.01
CA LEU A 31 22.07 15.39 11.09
C LEU A 31 21.29 14.85 9.88
N VAL A 32 21.70 13.69 9.35
CA VAL A 32 20.98 13.00 8.26
C VAL A 32 19.57 12.60 8.72
N PHE A 33 19.42 12.00 9.91
CA PHE A 33 18.11 11.60 10.41
C PHE A 33 17.20 12.78 10.74
N ILE A 34 17.75 13.89 11.26
CA ILE A 34 16.99 15.15 11.45
C ILE A 34 16.51 15.68 10.10
N SER A 35 17.37 15.65 9.08
CA SER A 35 17.00 16.07 7.72
C SER A 35 15.89 15.20 7.13
N TYR A 36 15.90 13.88 7.39
CA TYR A 36 14.84 12.97 6.97
C TYR A 36 13.52 13.26 7.66
N ILE A 37 13.55 13.54 8.96
CA ILE A 37 12.37 13.97 9.73
C ILE A 37 11.81 15.25 9.13
N LEU A 38 12.65 16.26 8.89
CA LEU A 38 12.23 17.53 8.33
C LEU A 38 11.61 17.36 6.92
N PHE A 39 12.28 16.60 6.05
CA PHE A 39 11.78 16.28 4.71
C PHE A 39 10.39 15.61 4.77
N THR A 40 10.24 14.61 5.63
CA THR A 40 8.98 13.90 5.84
C THR A 40 7.86 14.82 6.29
N VAL A 41 8.12 15.64 7.31
CA VAL A 41 7.13 16.54 7.90
C VAL A 41 6.71 17.56 6.86
N LEU A 42 7.66 18.20 6.18
CA LEU A 42 7.38 19.18 5.12
C LEU A 42 6.58 18.55 3.97
N GLN A 43 6.96 17.35 3.53
CA GLN A 43 6.22 16.63 2.49
C GLN A 43 4.80 16.29 2.94
N THR A 44 4.62 15.83 4.17
CA THR A 44 3.31 15.50 4.72
C THR A 44 2.42 16.74 4.82
N VAL A 45 2.97 17.87 5.28
CA VAL A 45 2.29 19.17 5.31
C VAL A 45 1.90 19.60 3.90
N LEU A 46 2.83 19.54 2.96
CA LEU A 46 2.60 19.88 1.55
C LEU A 46 1.43 19.06 0.97
N LEU A 47 1.47 17.74 1.13
CA LEU A 47 0.44 16.84 0.60
C LEU A 47 -0.92 17.02 1.28
N THR A 48 -0.93 17.34 2.57
CA THR A 48 -2.16 17.51 3.35
C THR A 48 -2.83 18.85 3.02
N TYR A 49 -2.06 19.93 3.02
CA TYR A 49 -2.56 21.28 2.77
C TYR A 49 -3.02 21.45 1.32
N ASN A 50 -2.25 20.93 0.37
CA ASN A 50 -2.51 21.09 -1.06
C ASN A 50 -3.42 20.02 -1.65
N LYS A 51 -4.00 19.13 -0.82
CA LYS A 51 -4.83 17.99 -1.28
C LYS A 51 -5.95 18.39 -2.25
N ARG A 52 -6.49 19.61 -2.11
CA ARG A 52 -7.59 20.15 -2.93
C ARG A 52 -7.19 21.40 -3.71
N SER A 53 -5.96 21.88 -3.59
CA SER A 53 -5.52 23.08 -4.28
C SER A 53 -5.20 22.75 -5.73
N VAL A 54 -5.64 23.61 -6.65
CA VAL A 54 -5.09 23.66 -7.99
C VAL A 54 -3.80 24.46 -7.91
N LEU A 55 -2.65 23.80 -8.08
CA LEU A 55 -1.37 24.49 -8.11
C LEU A 55 -1.17 25.16 -9.47
N LYS A 56 -0.66 26.40 -9.49
CA LYS A 56 -0.38 27.11 -10.74
C LYS A 56 0.71 26.38 -11.51
N ASN A 57 0.45 26.06 -12.77
CA ASN A 57 1.39 25.32 -13.60
C ASN A 57 2.61 26.19 -13.97
N THR A 58 3.72 25.98 -13.26
CA THR A 58 4.98 26.71 -13.44
C THR A 58 6.14 25.74 -13.62
N ILE A 59 7.20 26.15 -14.33
CA ILE A 59 8.42 25.34 -14.50
C ILE A 59 9.00 24.95 -13.14
N HIS A 60 8.97 25.88 -12.17
CA HIS A 60 9.41 25.63 -10.80
C HIS A 60 8.61 24.51 -10.13
N LEU A 61 7.27 24.50 -10.28
CA LEU A 61 6.44 23.41 -9.76
C LEU A 61 6.83 22.06 -10.37
N HIS A 62 7.00 21.99 -11.69
CA HIS A 62 7.40 20.77 -12.39
C HIS A 62 8.74 20.24 -11.87
N LEU A 63 9.74 21.10 -11.79
CA LEU A 63 11.07 20.74 -11.28
C LEU A 63 11.00 20.28 -9.83
N SER A 64 10.30 21.02 -8.95
CA SER A 64 10.14 20.65 -7.54
C SER A 64 9.47 19.29 -7.38
N VAL A 65 8.41 19.00 -8.14
CA VAL A 65 7.74 17.69 -8.12
C VAL A 65 8.71 16.58 -8.52
N VAL A 66 9.46 16.76 -9.61
CA VAL A 66 10.45 15.76 -10.07
C VAL A 66 11.54 15.53 -9.02
N PHE A 67 12.09 16.58 -8.42
CA PHE A 67 13.10 16.43 -7.37
C PHE A 67 12.57 15.70 -6.13
N ILE A 68 11.34 15.98 -5.70
CA ILE A 68 10.73 15.27 -4.56
C ILE A 68 10.48 13.80 -4.91
N LEU A 69 10.08 13.48 -6.16
CA LEU A 69 9.93 12.09 -6.61
C LEU A 69 11.27 11.35 -6.64
N ILE A 70 12.33 11.99 -7.13
CA ILE A 70 13.69 11.42 -7.11
C ILE A 70 14.13 11.18 -5.66
N ALA A 71 13.90 12.13 -4.76
CA ALA A 71 14.22 11.97 -3.34
C ALA A 71 13.47 10.79 -2.71
N ASN A 72 12.15 10.68 -2.90
CA ASN A 72 11.36 9.55 -2.42
C ASN A 72 11.87 8.21 -2.96
N PHE A 73 12.16 8.13 -4.26
CA PHE A 73 12.70 6.93 -4.87
C PHE A 73 14.08 6.57 -4.30
N SER A 74 14.95 7.56 -4.11
CA SER A 74 16.30 7.36 -3.56
C SER A 74 16.25 6.86 -2.12
N LEU A 75 15.35 7.43 -1.30
CA LEU A 75 15.13 6.99 0.07
C LEU A 75 14.58 5.56 0.13
N TRP A 76 13.56 5.27 -0.68
CA TRP A 76 13.00 3.93 -0.77
C TRP A 76 14.05 2.90 -1.23
N TYR A 77 14.79 3.21 -2.30
CA TYR A 77 15.82 2.34 -2.85
C TYR A 77 16.97 2.11 -1.86
N SER A 78 17.49 3.19 -1.25
CA SER A 78 18.58 3.11 -0.28
C SER A 78 18.16 2.27 0.94
N SER A 79 16.96 2.48 1.47
CA SER A 79 16.44 1.70 2.61
C SER A 79 16.27 0.22 2.26
N THR A 80 15.72 -0.09 1.08
CA THR A 80 15.58 -1.46 0.59
C THR A 80 16.93 -2.16 0.41
N VAL A 81 17.88 -1.53 -0.28
CA VAL A 81 19.22 -2.10 -0.55
C VAL A 81 19.99 -2.30 0.75
N HIS A 82 19.99 -1.32 1.66
CA HIS A 82 20.66 -1.44 2.95
C HIS A 82 20.13 -2.64 3.75
N THR A 83 18.82 -2.84 3.77
CA THR A 83 18.19 -3.97 4.45
C THR A 83 18.55 -5.32 3.81
N ILE A 84 18.55 -5.40 2.48
CA ILE A 84 18.97 -6.61 1.76
C ILE A 84 20.43 -6.96 2.08
N LEU A 85 21.32 -5.96 2.07
CA LEU A 85 22.74 -6.14 2.40
C LEU A 85 22.95 -6.57 3.86
N ALA A 86 22.19 -5.99 4.79
CA ALA A 86 22.23 -6.35 6.20
C ALA A 86 21.78 -7.79 6.45
N LYS A 87 20.70 -8.25 5.80
CA LYS A 87 20.21 -9.64 5.91
C LYS A 87 21.18 -10.66 5.29
N GLY A 88 21.92 -10.26 4.26
CA GLY A 88 22.93 -11.10 3.60
C GLY A 88 24.25 -11.29 4.37
N ASN A 89 24.37 -10.80 5.61
CA ASN A 89 25.59 -10.82 6.43
C ASN A 89 26.84 -10.18 5.77
N LYS A 90 26.68 -9.48 4.64
CA LYS A 90 27.79 -8.83 3.92
C LYS A 90 28.33 -7.59 4.64
N THR A 91 27.64 -7.13 5.68
CA THR A 91 28.02 -6.00 6.55
C THR A 91 28.58 -6.43 7.91
N ALA A 92 28.72 -7.73 8.18
CA ALA A 92 29.11 -8.27 9.49
C ALA A 92 30.48 -7.77 10.01
N GLY A 93 31.38 -7.35 9.11
CA GLY A 93 32.68 -6.77 9.47
C GLY A 93 32.61 -5.38 10.10
N PHE A 94 31.58 -4.58 9.77
CA PHE A 94 31.36 -3.24 10.34
C PHE A 94 30.38 -3.26 11.53
N GLN A 95 29.42 -4.18 11.54
CA GLN A 95 28.34 -4.22 12.54
C GLN A 95 28.78 -4.69 13.93
N ASN A 96 29.81 -5.53 14.04
CA ASN A 96 30.28 -6.06 15.33
C ASN A 96 31.12 -5.07 16.16
N LYS A 97 31.48 -3.90 15.62
CA LYS A 97 32.30 -2.89 16.31
C LYS A 97 31.62 -1.55 16.57
N SER A 98 30.47 -1.26 15.95
CA SER A 98 29.82 0.05 16.13
C SER A 98 29.06 0.12 17.47
N CYS A 99 29.19 1.22 18.21
CA CYS A 99 28.38 1.50 19.41
C CYS A 99 26.87 1.36 19.17
N PHE A 100 26.41 1.66 17.96
CA PHE A 100 25.00 1.55 17.59
C PHE A 100 24.43 0.14 17.83
N HIS A 101 25.15 -0.89 17.39
CA HIS A 101 24.71 -2.29 17.52
C HIS A 101 24.93 -2.85 18.94
N SER A 102 25.93 -2.36 19.68
CA SER A 102 26.19 -2.78 21.05
C SER A 102 25.21 -2.14 22.06
N SER A 103 24.63 -0.98 21.71
CA SER A 103 23.69 -0.21 22.52
C SER A 103 22.52 -1.04 23.05
N GLU A 104 22.28 -0.91 24.36
CA GLU A 104 21.17 -1.56 25.05
C GLU A 104 19.80 -1.11 24.49
N ILE A 105 19.69 0.15 24.06
CA ILE A 105 18.48 0.70 23.44
C ILE A 105 18.23 -0.02 22.11
N GLN A 106 19.27 -0.23 21.31
CA GLN A 106 19.16 -0.97 20.06
C GLN A 106 18.76 -2.43 20.30
N LYS A 107 19.36 -3.09 21.29
CA LYS A 107 19.07 -4.50 21.62
C LYS A 107 17.66 -4.70 22.17
N LYS A 108 17.21 -3.85 23.11
CA LYS A 108 15.92 -4.01 23.80
C LYS A 108 14.74 -3.45 23.00
N LEU A 109 14.94 -2.34 22.29
CA LEU A 109 13.87 -1.57 21.67
C LEU A 109 14.04 -1.46 20.15
N GLY A 110 15.20 -1.02 19.68
CA GLY A 110 15.46 -0.75 18.25
C GLY A 110 15.20 -1.97 17.37
N SER A 111 15.82 -3.11 17.69
CA SER A 111 15.66 -4.37 16.97
C SER A 111 14.20 -4.82 16.82
N LYS A 112 13.36 -4.60 17.85
CA LYS A 112 11.95 -4.96 17.85
C LYS A 112 11.10 -3.98 17.06
N ILE A 113 11.36 -2.68 17.20
CA ILE A 113 10.60 -1.62 16.53
C ILE A 113 10.92 -1.58 15.03
N THR A 114 12.19 -1.70 14.65
CA THR A 114 12.62 -1.64 13.24
C THR A 114 11.91 -2.69 12.39
N VAL A 115 11.81 -3.92 12.90
CA VAL A 115 11.12 -5.01 12.22
C VAL A 115 9.65 -4.69 11.91
N ILE A 116 8.98 -3.93 12.78
CA ILE A 116 7.55 -3.60 12.66
C ILE A 116 7.35 -2.34 11.82
N LEU A 117 8.20 -1.34 11.99
CA LEU A 117 8.02 0.00 11.41
C LEU A 117 8.70 0.19 10.06
N PHE A 118 9.56 -0.74 9.64
CA PHE A 118 10.26 -0.66 8.35
C PHE A 118 9.33 -0.85 7.14
N PRO A 119 8.43 -1.86 7.08
CA PRO A 119 7.51 -1.96 5.94
C PRO A 119 6.60 -0.72 5.75
N PRO A 120 5.98 -0.15 6.81
CA PRO A 120 5.21 1.10 6.69
C PRO A 120 6.06 2.31 6.27
N GLU A 121 7.34 2.32 6.58
CA GLU A 121 8.26 3.36 6.14
C GLU A 121 8.51 3.30 4.62
N LEU A 122 8.73 2.10 4.06
CA LEU A 122 8.84 1.94 2.62
C LEU A 122 7.53 2.29 1.90
N GLU A 123 6.40 1.92 2.49
CA GLU A 123 5.06 2.24 1.97
C GLU A 123 4.82 3.75 1.89
N PHE A 124 5.27 4.51 2.90
CA PHE A 124 5.14 5.96 2.92
C PHE A 124 5.71 6.63 1.66
N TYR A 125 6.90 6.23 1.22
CA TYR A 125 7.53 6.83 0.03
C TYR A 125 6.73 6.55 -1.25
N VAL A 126 6.14 5.36 -1.39
CA VAL A 126 5.29 4.99 -2.53
C VAL A 126 3.97 5.77 -2.51
N LEU A 127 3.34 5.88 -1.34
CA LEU A 127 2.10 6.64 -1.14
C LEU A 127 2.31 8.14 -1.39
N ALA A 128 3.36 8.73 -0.81
CA ALA A 128 3.68 10.14 -0.96
C ALA A 128 3.94 10.49 -2.43
N SER A 129 4.69 9.64 -3.15
CA SER A 129 4.94 9.79 -4.58
C SER A 129 3.66 9.74 -5.40
N THR A 130 2.76 8.79 -5.10
CA THR A 130 1.46 8.65 -5.78
C THR A 130 0.58 9.89 -5.58
N LEU A 131 0.50 10.39 -4.34
CA LEU A 131 -0.27 11.60 -4.02
C LEU A 131 0.32 12.83 -4.71
N LEU A 132 1.65 12.96 -4.72
CA LEU A 132 2.33 14.06 -5.40
C LEU A 132 2.08 14.07 -6.91
N ILE A 133 2.15 12.90 -7.55
CA ILE A 133 1.81 12.75 -8.97
C ILE A 133 0.35 13.13 -9.22
N SER A 134 -0.57 12.74 -8.34
CA SER A 134 -1.98 13.12 -8.45
C SER A 134 -2.19 14.64 -8.33
N LEU A 135 -1.47 15.32 -7.43
CA LEU A 135 -1.51 16.78 -7.29
C LEU A 135 -0.98 17.47 -8.56
N TRP A 136 0.13 16.96 -9.09
CA TRP A 136 0.74 17.48 -10.31
C TRP A 136 -0.13 17.30 -11.57
N GLN A 137 -0.92 16.22 -11.64
CA GLN A 137 -1.87 16.05 -12.74
C GLN A 137 -3.04 17.03 -12.69
N ASN A 138 -3.52 17.39 -11.50
CA ASN A 138 -4.64 18.31 -11.35
C ASN A 138 -4.26 19.72 -11.83
N SER A 139 -3.00 20.15 -11.69
CA SER A 139 -2.53 21.43 -12.23
C SER A 139 -2.42 21.44 -13.76
N THR A 140 -2.06 20.31 -14.38
CA THR A 140 -1.86 20.22 -15.84
C THR A 140 -3.16 20.06 -16.62
N ARG A 141 -4.19 19.39 -16.07
CA ARG A 141 -5.49 19.23 -16.76
C ARG A 141 -6.24 20.54 -16.98
N ILE A 142 -6.12 21.50 -16.08
CA ILE A 142 -6.82 22.78 -16.21
C ILE A 142 -6.17 23.64 -17.30
N LEU A 143 -4.84 23.59 -17.43
CA LEU A 143 -4.15 24.28 -18.53
C LEU A 143 -4.62 23.78 -19.90
N ASN A 144 -4.80 22.46 -20.05
CA ASN A 144 -5.30 21.86 -21.29
C ASN A 144 -6.80 22.15 -21.53
N SER A 145 -7.61 22.30 -20.47
CA SER A 145 -9.00 22.75 -20.63
C SER A 145 -9.10 24.23 -20.95
N GLU A 146 -8.22 25.08 -20.41
CA GLU A 146 -8.17 26.51 -20.72
C GLU A 146 -7.62 26.77 -22.13
N THR A 147 -6.71 25.95 -22.64
CA THR A 147 -6.27 26.00 -24.05
C THR A 147 -7.30 25.40 -25.02
N SER A 148 -8.15 24.46 -24.59
CA SER A 148 -9.28 23.96 -25.41
C SER A 148 -10.57 24.77 -25.25
N ALA A 149 -10.68 25.66 -24.25
CA ALA A 149 -11.88 26.45 -23.96
C ALA A 149 -12.06 27.67 -24.89
N MET A 150 -11.12 27.93 -25.80
CA MET A 150 -11.27 29.00 -26.79
C MET A 150 -12.08 28.58 -28.04
N GLU A 151 -12.48 27.31 -28.15
CA GLU A 151 -13.32 26.79 -29.26
C GLU A 151 -14.68 26.20 -28.80
N GLY A 152 -15.07 26.38 -27.54
CA GLY A 152 -16.28 25.77 -26.98
C GLY A 152 -17.02 26.66 -25.99
N VAL A 153 -17.31 27.90 -26.36
CA VAL A 153 -18.33 28.68 -25.66
C VAL A 153 -19.66 27.95 -25.83
N LEU A 154 -20.35 27.67 -24.71
CA LEU A 154 -21.62 26.92 -24.54
C LEU A 154 -21.51 25.42 -24.21
N SER A 155 -20.99 25.10 -23.02
CA SER A 155 -21.59 24.02 -22.21
C SER A 155 -21.42 24.29 -20.71
N SER A 156 -22.30 25.16 -20.20
CA SER A 156 -22.97 25.08 -18.89
C SER A 156 -22.24 24.35 -17.75
N ASP A 157 -21.71 25.14 -16.82
CA ASP A 157 -21.89 25.01 -15.36
C ASP A 157 -22.06 23.60 -14.77
N HIS A 158 -20.97 22.83 -14.64
CA HIS A 158 -20.92 21.62 -13.81
C HIS A 158 -19.78 21.62 -12.77
N TYR A 159 -19.29 22.80 -12.38
CA TYR A 159 -18.35 22.98 -11.26
C TYR A 159 -19.03 23.41 -9.95
N GLY A 160 -20.30 23.01 -9.76
CA GLY A 160 -21.04 23.22 -8.52
C GLY A 160 -20.90 22.05 -7.54
N GLU A 161 -20.29 22.31 -6.39
CA GLU A 161 -20.57 21.66 -5.10
C GLU A 161 -20.57 20.11 -5.02
N TYR A 162 -19.37 19.52 -4.95
CA TYR A 162 -19.19 18.21 -4.30
C TYR A 162 -19.15 18.31 -2.75
N SER A 163 -19.90 19.26 -2.18
CA SER A 163 -20.25 19.32 -0.75
C SER A 163 -21.56 18.55 -0.52
N ARG A 164 -21.61 17.27 -0.92
CA ARG A 164 -22.68 16.39 -0.46
C ARG A 164 -22.46 16.11 1.01
N GLN A 165 -23.18 16.85 1.84
CA GLN A 165 -23.44 16.60 3.24
C GLN A 165 -23.52 15.08 3.46
N ILE A 166 -22.56 14.55 4.22
CA ILE A 166 -22.50 13.13 4.57
C ILE A 166 -23.67 12.89 5.52
N SER A 167 -24.85 12.60 4.97
CA SER A 167 -25.92 12.00 5.74
C SER A 167 -25.41 10.62 6.20
N MET A 168 -24.95 10.57 7.45
CA MET A 168 -24.61 9.34 8.18
C MET A 168 -25.89 8.60 8.58
N ARG A 169 -26.87 8.47 7.68
CA ARG A 169 -27.97 7.53 7.90
C ARG A 169 -27.40 6.13 7.66
N VAL A 170 -27.07 5.46 8.77
CA VAL A 170 -26.55 4.09 8.75
C VAL A 170 -27.65 3.19 8.22
N ASN A 171 -27.47 2.68 7.00
CA ASN A 171 -28.42 1.76 6.38
C ASN A 171 -28.11 0.34 6.89
N GLY A 172 -29.11 -0.41 7.34
CA GLY A 172 -28.91 -1.79 7.85
C GLY A 172 -28.17 -2.71 6.87
N LYS A 173 -28.32 -2.49 5.56
CA LYS A 173 -27.57 -3.22 4.52
C LYS A 173 -26.07 -2.94 4.55
N GLN A 174 -25.64 -1.74 4.95
CA GLN A 174 -24.23 -1.39 5.11
C GLN A 174 -23.64 -2.03 6.35
N ILE A 175 -24.39 -2.07 7.46
CA ILE A 175 -23.97 -2.80 8.67
C ILE A 175 -23.78 -4.27 8.32
N LEU A 176 -24.74 -4.89 7.62
CA LEU A 176 -24.63 -6.28 7.20
C LEU A 176 -23.40 -6.52 6.32
N ALA A 177 -23.15 -5.66 5.32
CA ALA A 177 -21.96 -5.75 4.47
C ALA A 177 -20.67 -5.68 5.30
N LEU A 178 -20.65 -4.80 6.30
CA LEU A 178 -19.52 -4.62 7.18
C LEU A 178 -19.28 -5.85 8.06
N THR A 179 -20.34 -6.38 8.69
CA THR A 179 -20.29 -7.60 9.49
C THR A 179 -19.81 -8.79 8.67
N VAL A 180 -20.36 -8.98 7.46
CA VAL A 180 -19.95 -10.08 6.57
C VAL A 180 -18.48 -9.93 6.15
N GLY A 181 -18.07 -8.72 5.76
CA GLY A 181 -16.67 -8.45 5.40
C GLY A 181 -15.70 -8.73 6.54
N ILE A 182 -16.06 -8.37 7.78
CA ILE A 182 -15.25 -8.66 8.97
C ILE A 182 -15.22 -10.17 9.23
N LEU A 183 -16.36 -10.85 9.22
CA LEU A 183 -16.45 -12.29 9.49
C LEU A 183 -15.61 -13.13 8.53
N ILE A 184 -15.59 -12.78 7.24
CA ILE A 184 -14.78 -13.47 6.22
C ILE A 184 -13.28 -13.36 6.53
N ASN A 185 -12.83 -12.24 7.12
CA ASN A 185 -11.40 -11.96 7.30
C ASN A 185 -10.88 -12.22 8.73
N ILE A 186 -11.75 -12.34 9.74
CA ILE A 186 -11.37 -12.66 11.13
C ILE A 186 -10.43 -13.88 11.23
N PRO A 187 -10.72 -15.03 10.58
CA PRO A 187 -9.86 -16.21 10.68
C PRO A 187 -8.44 -15.97 10.13
N ILE A 188 -8.29 -15.09 9.13
CA ILE A 188 -6.99 -14.70 8.58
C ILE A 188 -6.22 -13.87 9.61
N VAL A 189 -6.88 -12.88 10.21
CA VAL A 189 -6.29 -12.03 11.27
C VAL A 189 -5.81 -12.89 12.44
N ILE A 190 -6.66 -13.79 12.94
CA ILE A 190 -6.31 -14.70 14.04
C ILE A 190 -5.09 -15.54 13.66
N SER A 191 -5.06 -16.09 12.45
CA SER A 191 -3.96 -16.96 12.00
C SER A 191 -2.63 -16.19 11.90
N VAL A 192 -2.65 -14.96 11.38
CA VAL A 192 -1.45 -14.09 11.32
C VAL A 192 -0.97 -13.72 12.72
N VAL A 193 -1.89 -13.31 13.62
CA VAL A 193 -1.54 -12.97 15.00
C VAL A 193 -0.91 -14.17 15.73
N LEU A 194 -1.45 -15.38 15.55
CA LEU A 194 -0.87 -16.59 16.11
C LEU A 194 0.52 -16.87 15.53
N LEU A 195 0.72 -16.71 14.21
CA LEU A 195 2.02 -16.90 13.58
C LEU A 195 3.06 -15.87 14.04
N ASP A 196 2.68 -14.60 14.15
CA ASP A 196 3.59 -13.51 14.53
C ASP A 196 3.99 -13.53 16.02
N PHE A 197 3.04 -13.81 16.91
CA PHE A 197 3.23 -13.63 18.35
C PHE A 197 3.39 -14.93 19.14
N VAL A 198 2.83 -16.04 18.68
CA VAL A 198 2.83 -17.30 19.43
C VAL A 198 3.81 -18.30 18.83
N PHE A 199 3.76 -18.48 17.51
CA PHE A 199 4.50 -19.54 16.83
C PHE A 199 5.75 -19.07 16.07
N GLU A 200 6.02 -17.77 16.03
CA GLU A 200 7.14 -17.17 15.29
C GLU A 200 7.31 -17.72 13.86
N TRP A 201 6.19 -17.92 13.15
CA TRP A 201 6.14 -18.50 11.80
C TRP A 201 6.66 -19.94 11.66
N GLN A 202 6.81 -20.68 12.75
CA GLN A 202 7.29 -22.07 12.75
C GLN A 202 6.17 -23.13 12.65
N SER A 203 4.93 -22.75 12.94
CA SER A 203 3.80 -23.68 12.94
C SER A 203 3.20 -23.88 11.55
N MET A 204 3.52 -25.02 10.92
CA MET A 204 3.01 -25.39 9.60
C MET A 204 1.47 -25.50 9.58
N ASN A 205 0.85 -25.99 10.65
CA ASN A 205 -0.61 -26.14 10.73
C ASN A 205 -1.33 -24.79 10.69
N VAL A 206 -0.81 -23.78 11.41
CA VAL A 206 -1.40 -22.43 11.41
C VAL A 206 -1.16 -21.74 10.07
N MET A 207 0.00 -21.97 9.43
CA MET A 207 0.27 -21.48 8.08
C MET A 207 -0.69 -22.09 7.05
N ILE A 208 -0.93 -23.40 7.10
CA ILE A 208 -1.91 -24.09 6.24
C ILE A 208 -3.31 -23.52 6.46
N SER A 209 -3.71 -23.33 7.72
CA SER A 209 -5.00 -22.74 8.08
C SER A 209 -5.16 -21.32 7.50
N MET A 210 -4.13 -20.48 7.66
CA MET A 210 -4.08 -19.14 7.07
C MET A 210 -4.27 -19.20 5.55
N ASP A 211 -3.54 -20.07 4.85
CA ASP A 211 -3.62 -20.20 3.39
C ASP A 211 -5.01 -20.66 2.92
N ILE A 212 -5.67 -21.57 3.66
CA ILE A 212 -7.05 -22.00 3.38
C ILE A 212 -8.01 -20.81 3.52
N PHE A 213 -7.92 -20.05 4.61
CA PHE A 213 -8.79 -18.89 4.81
C PHE A 213 -8.52 -17.75 3.82
N LYS A 214 -7.25 -17.53 3.42
CA LYS A 214 -6.90 -16.61 2.33
C LYS A 214 -7.55 -17.04 1.01
N THR A 215 -7.44 -18.34 0.67
CA THR A 215 -8.07 -18.91 -0.53
C THR A 215 -9.58 -18.72 -0.51
N PHE A 216 -10.24 -18.97 0.63
CA PHE A 216 -11.68 -18.77 0.79
C PHE A 216 -12.09 -17.31 0.63
N SER A 217 -11.40 -16.37 1.29
CA SER A 217 -11.66 -14.93 1.16
C SER A 217 -11.46 -14.44 -0.28
N SER A 218 -10.44 -14.95 -0.95
CA SER A 218 -10.13 -14.68 -2.35
C SER A 218 -11.25 -15.17 -3.30
N LEU A 219 -11.74 -16.39 -3.09
CA LEU A 219 -12.88 -16.95 -3.82
C LEU A 219 -14.15 -16.11 -3.64
N CYS A 220 -14.47 -15.73 -2.40
CA CYS A 220 -15.61 -14.85 -2.11
C CYS A 220 -15.46 -13.51 -2.84
N SER A 221 -14.26 -12.92 -2.83
CA SER A 221 -13.97 -11.67 -3.53
C SER A 221 -14.16 -11.81 -5.04
N CYS A 222 -13.68 -12.90 -5.66
CA CYS A 222 -13.89 -13.20 -7.08
C CYS A 222 -15.38 -13.27 -7.44
N VAL A 223 -16.19 -13.96 -6.64
CA VAL A 223 -17.65 -14.05 -6.85
C VAL A 223 -18.30 -12.67 -6.77
N LEU A 224 -17.96 -11.87 -5.75
CA LEU A 224 -18.48 -10.51 -5.60
C LEU A 224 -18.08 -9.60 -6.76
N ILE A 225 -16.85 -9.74 -7.27
CA ILE A 225 -16.35 -9.00 -8.43
C ILE A 225 -17.15 -9.37 -9.68
N CYS A 226 -17.38 -10.65 -9.94
CA CYS A 226 -18.19 -11.12 -11.06
C CYS A 226 -19.62 -10.56 -10.99
N LEU A 227 -20.24 -10.58 -9.81
CA LEU A 227 -21.56 -9.98 -9.58
C LEU A 227 -21.56 -8.46 -9.85
N CYS A 228 -20.53 -7.73 -9.41
CA CYS A 228 -20.36 -6.31 -9.69
C CYS A 228 -20.24 -6.04 -11.19
N CYS A 229 -19.36 -6.76 -11.89
CA CYS A 229 -19.16 -6.61 -13.32
C CYS A 229 -20.46 -6.86 -14.11
N TYR A 230 -21.21 -7.90 -13.75
CA TYR A 230 -22.50 -8.22 -14.36
C TYR A 230 -23.51 -7.09 -14.16
N ARG A 231 -23.69 -6.62 -12.91
CA ARG A 231 -24.62 -5.53 -12.60
C ARG A 231 -24.21 -4.20 -13.24
N MET A 232 -22.92 -3.87 -13.23
CA MET A 232 -22.42 -2.67 -13.88
C MET A 232 -22.69 -2.68 -15.39
N LYS A 233 -22.53 -3.83 -16.06
CA LYS A 233 -22.83 -3.95 -17.49
C LYS A 233 -24.27 -3.54 -17.82
N SER A 234 -25.21 -3.84 -16.92
CA SER A 234 -26.63 -3.52 -17.10
C SER A 234 -26.96 -2.04 -16.84
N ILE A 235 -26.34 -1.42 -15.83
CA ILE A 235 -26.79 -0.12 -15.28
C ILE A 235 -25.94 1.07 -15.79
N SER A 236 -24.77 0.83 -16.38
CA SER A 236 -23.83 1.91 -16.73
C SER A 236 -23.37 1.90 -18.18
N THR A 237 -23.11 3.09 -18.70
CA THR A 237 -22.47 3.31 -20.01
C THR A 237 -20.96 3.33 -19.87
N PHE A 238 -20.30 2.74 -20.85
CA PHE A 238 -18.85 2.72 -20.92
C PHE A 238 -18.35 3.98 -21.64
N SER A 239 -17.49 4.77 -20.98
CA SER A 239 -16.79 5.89 -21.60
C SER A 239 -15.43 5.41 -22.12
N ARG A 240 -15.22 5.54 -23.43
CA ARG A 240 -13.93 5.24 -24.06
C ARG A 240 -13.03 6.48 -23.93
N ARG A 241 -12.20 6.50 -22.89
CA ARG A 241 -11.17 7.52 -22.68
C ARG A 241 -9.78 6.90 -22.51
N SER A 242 -8.74 7.69 -22.71
CA SER A 242 -7.37 7.29 -22.43
C SER A 242 -7.19 6.94 -20.95
N PHE A 243 -6.19 6.09 -20.67
CA PHE A 243 -5.84 5.72 -19.30
C PHE A 243 -5.34 6.95 -18.53
N LEU A 244 -5.87 7.17 -17.34
CA LEU A 244 -5.32 8.17 -16.42
C LEU A 244 -4.10 7.58 -15.69
N ILE A 245 -3.21 8.43 -15.19
CA ILE A 245 -2.05 7.95 -14.41
C ILE A 245 -2.50 7.11 -13.21
N ARG A 246 -3.61 7.46 -12.55
CA ARG A 246 -4.19 6.64 -11.48
C ARG A 246 -4.48 5.19 -11.93
N GLU A 247 -4.89 5.00 -13.17
CA GLU A 247 -5.19 3.69 -13.76
C GLU A 247 -3.89 2.95 -14.13
N TYR A 248 -2.86 3.66 -14.61
CA TYR A 248 -1.53 3.07 -14.79
C TYR A 248 -0.88 2.65 -13.47
N ILE A 249 -1.01 3.46 -12.42
CA ILE A 249 -0.52 3.16 -11.07
C ILE A 249 -1.19 1.89 -10.52
N LEU A 250 -2.50 1.73 -10.75
CA LEU A 250 -3.23 0.51 -10.38
C LEU A 250 -2.70 -0.71 -11.13
N ILE A 251 -2.48 -0.59 -12.45
CA ILE A 251 -1.95 -1.69 -13.26
C ILE A 251 -0.54 -2.05 -12.78
N LEU A 252 0.33 -1.08 -12.60
CA LEU A 252 1.70 -1.31 -12.15
C LEU A 252 1.74 -1.98 -10.77
N SER A 253 0.94 -1.50 -9.81
CA SER A 253 0.88 -2.11 -8.49
C SER A 253 0.26 -3.52 -8.51
N SER A 254 -0.72 -3.76 -9.39
CA SER A 254 -1.27 -5.11 -9.64
C SER A 254 -0.23 -6.07 -10.22
N THR A 255 0.68 -5.59 -11.08
CA THR A 255 1.77 -6.43 -11.59
C THR A 255 2.77 -6.80 -10.50
N GLY A 256 3.01 -5.91 -9.54
CA GLY A 256 3.88 -6.19 -8.38
C GLY A 256 3.34 -7.31 -7.49
N ILE A 257 2.04 -7.29 -7.17
CA ILE A 257 1.42 -8.37 -6.38
C ILE A 257 1.31 -9.69 -7.16
N VAL A 258 1.09 -9.65 -8.47
CA VAL A 258 1.16 -10.88 -9.31
C VAL A 258 2.58 -11.43 -9.32
N ALA A 259 3.60 -10.58 -9.46
CA ALA A 259 5.00 -11.01 -9.39
C ALA A 259 5.32 -11.66 -8.03
N PHE A 260 4.82 -11.07 -6.94
CA PHE A 260 4.94 -11.64 -5.59
C PHE A 260 4.35 -13.06 -5.52
N PHE A 261 3.11 -13.25 -5.96
CA PHE A 261 2.49 -14.58 -5.97
C PHE A 261 3.18 -15.58 -6.90
N MET A 262 3.68 -15.13 -8.06
CA MET A 262 4.45 -15.97 -8.98
C MET A 262 5.76 -16.46 -8.36
N ILE A 263 6.40 -15.60 -7.56
CA ILE A 263 7.58 -15.97 -6.77
C ILE A 263 7.23 -17.02 -5.71
N GLU A 264 6.11 -16.88 -5.00
CA GLU A 264 5.67 -17.90 -4.03
C GLU A 264 5.42 -19.27 -4.69
N ILE A 265 4.76 -19.27 -5.86
CA ILE A 265 4.52 -20.49 -6.65
C ILE A 265 5.84 -21.12 -7.08
N LEU A 266 6.76 -20.32 -7.64
CA LEU A 266 8.04 -20.79 -8.13
C LEU A 266 8.90 -21.37 -6.99
N ALA A 267 8.94 -20.68 -5.86
CA ALA A 267 9.64 -21.16 -4.67
C ALA A 267 9.08 -22.52 -4.21
N ASN A 268 7.77 -22.70 -4.18
CA ASN A 268 7.17 -23.99 -3.80
C ASN A 268 7.48 -25.12 -4.80
N LEU A 269 7.47 -24.82 -6.11
CA LEU A 269 7.80 -25.80 -7.17
C LEU A 269 9.26 -26.28 -7.11
N THR A 270 10.18 -25.43 -6.65
CA THR A 270 11.61 -25.76 -6.51
C THR A 270 11.96 -26.65 -5.30
N ARG A 271 10.99 -27.40 -4.75
CA ARG A 271 11.11 -28.34 -3.61
C ARG A 271 11.49 -27.72 -2.25
N TYR A 272 11.09 -26.48 -2.00
CA TYR A 272 11.15 -25.91 -0.65
C TYR A 272 9.85 -26.23 0.09
N SER A 273 9.94 -26.45 1.41
CA SER A 273 8.94 -27.11 2.27
C SER A 273 7.63 -26.33 2.50
N LEU A 274 7.08 -25.68 1.48
CA LEU A 274 5.80 -25.02 1.58
C LEU A 274 4.67 -26.02 1.32
N SER A 275 3.56 -25.81 2.01
CA SER A 275 2.38 -26.65 1.82
C SER A 275 1.80 -26.41 0.43
N LYS A 276 1.18 -27.45 -0.16
CA LYS A 276 0.42 -27.31 -1.43
C LYS A 276 -0.66 -26.23 -1.33
N THR A 277 -1.14 -25.95 -0.12
CA THR A 277 -2.11 -24.88 0.15
C THR A 277 -1.57 -23.49 -0.14
N THR A 278 -0.26 -23.25 0.01
CA THR A 278 0.34 -21.96 -0.34
C THR A 278 0.23 -21.71 -1.83
N THR A 279 0.58 -22.70 -2.67
CA THR A 279 0.42 -22.56 -4.14
C THR A 279 -1.03 -22.29 -4.53
N LEU A 280 -1.98 -22.98 -3.91
CA LEU A 280 -3.41 -22.75 -4.15
C LEU A 280 -3.80 -21.30 -3.79
N SER A 281 -3.40 -20.85 -2.61
CA SER A 281 -3.62 -19.48 -2.13
C SER A 281 -3.03 -18.44 -3.09
N SER A 282 -1.80 -18.64 -3.57
CA SER A 282 -1.15 -17.74 -4.52
C SER A 282 -1.85 -17.72 -5.89
N VAL A 283 -2.33 -18.87 -6.40
CA VAL A 283 -3.11 -18.92 -7.65
C VAL A 283 -4.42 -18.14 -7.54
N PHE A 284 -5.17 -18.34 -6.44
CA PHE A 284 -6.39 -17.57 -6.20
C PHE A 284 -6.09 -16.09 -5.97
N GLY A 285 -4.98 -15.75 -5.30
CA GLY A 285 -4.50 -14.39 -5.14
C GLY A 285 -4.21 -13.68 -6.47
N ILE A 286 -3.62 -14.38 -7.45
CA ILE A 286 -3.43 -13.85 -8.82
C ILE A 286 -4.78 -13.61 -9.49
N LEU A 287 -5.69 -14.60 -9.42
CA LEU A 287 -7.02 -14.50 -10.03
C LEU A 287 -7.83 -13.32 -9.45
N GLU A 288 -7.87 -13.19 -8.12
CA GLU A 288 -8.51 -12.08 -7.42
C GLU A 288 -7.89 -10.75 -7.81
N THR A 289 -6.56 -10.64 -7.82
CA THR A 289 -5.88 -9.40 -8.20
C THR A 289 -6.27 -8.98 -9.61
N TYR A 290 -6.23 -9.91 -10.57
CA TYR A 290 -6.59 -9.64 -11.95
C TYR A 290 -8.05 -9.18 -12.08
N LEU A 291 -8.98 -9.94 -11.50
CA LEU A 291 -10.41 -9.61 -11.54
C LEU A 291 -10.71 -8.28 -10.85
N GLN A 292 -10.08 -8.01 -9.71
CA GLN A 292 -10.28 -6.78 -8.95
C GLN A 292 -9.73 -5.57 -9.70
N THR A 293 -8.52 -5.69 -10.29
CA THR A 293 -7.93 -4.65 -11.13
C THR A 293 -8.83 -4.34 -12.31
N TYR A 294 -9.33 -5.39 -12.99
CA TYR A 294 -10.30 -5.25 -14.07
C TYR A 294 -11.58 -4.52 -13.63
N LEU A 295 -12.18 -4.93 -12.50
CA LEU A 295 -13.38 -4.27 -11.96
C LEU A 295 -13.12 -2.78 -11.68
N LEU A 296 -12.01 -2.46 -11.01
CA LEU A 296 -11.71 -1.09 -10.63
C LEU A 296 -11.47 -0.20 -11.85
N LEU A 297 -10.71 -0.67 -12.85
CA LEU A 297 -10.54 0.01 -14.14
C LEU A 297 -11.86 0.18 -14.91
N ASN A 298 -12.71 -0.84 -14.89
CA ASN A 298 -13.99 -0.79 -15.57
C ASN A 298 -14.95 0.18 -14.85
N SER A 299 -14.94 0.19 -13.51
CA SER A 299 -15.76 1.09 -12.70
C SER A 299 -15.36 2.57 -12.84
N SER A 300 -14.06 2.88 -12.96
CA SER A 300 -13.57 4.26 -13.16
C SER A 300 -13.93 4.85 -14.52
N ARG A 301 -14.35 4.01 -15.47
CA ARG A 301 -14.71 4.37 -16.85
C ARG A 301 -16.21 4.31 -17.12
N ARG A 302 -16.98 3.83 -16.15
CA ARG A 302 -18.42 3.71 -16.25
C ARG A 302 -19.07 4.90 -15.59
N MET A 303 -19.87 5.63 -16.36
CA MET A 303 -20.76 6.66 -15.83
C MET A 303 -22.16 6.05 -15.68
N SER A 304 -22.84 6.41 -14.59
CA SER A 304 -24.24 6.01 -14.41
C SER A 304 -25.04 6.56 -15.59
N ARG A 305 -25.82 5.70 -16.27
CA ARG A 305 -26.60 6.08 -17.46
C ARG A 305 -27.58 7.21 -17.17
N GLU A 306 -28.08 7.23 -15.94
CA GLU A 306 -28.94 8.26 -15.39
C GLU A 306 -28.41 8.61 -14.00
N CYS A 307 -28.44 9.88 -13.63
CA CYS A 307 -27.75 10.46 -12.48
C CYS A 307 -28.26 9.96 -11.09
N ARG A 308 -29.01 8.85 -10.99
CA ARG A 308 -29.70 8.42 -9.76
C ARG A 308 -29.86 6.92 -9.48
N GLU A 309 -29.49 5.98 -10.35
CA GLU A 309 -29.66 4.55 -10.03
C GLU A 309 -28.48 3.96 -9.25
N GLY A 310 -28.48 4.19 -7.93
CA GLY A 310 -27.59 3.46 -7.03
C GLY A 310 -27.93 1.96 -7.00
N SER A 311 -26.91 1.10 -6.98
CA SER A 311 -27.12 -0.35 -6.92
C SER A 311 -26.76 -0.89 -5.54
N PRO A 312 -27.72 -1.46 -4.78
CA PRO A 312 -27.45 -2.00 -3.45
C PRO A 312 -26.45 -3.17 -3.50
N ILE A 313 -26.44 -3.95 -4.59
CA ILE A 313 -25.51 -5.08 -4.77
C ILE A 313 -24.09 -4.56 -4.96
N ILE A 314 -23.87 -3.59 -5.87
CA ILE A 314 -22.54 -3.00 -6.08
C ILE A 314 -22.05 -2.32 -4.80
N SER A 315 -22.94 -1.58 -4.12
CA SER A 315 -22.64 -0.94 -2.84
C SER A 315 -22.24 -1.95 -1.75
N PHE A 316 -22.96 -3.07 -1.65
CA PHE A 316 -22.68 -4.12 -0.66
C PHE A 316 -21.34 -4.82 -0.94
N SER A 317 -21.13 -5.26 -2.18
CA SER A 317 -19.88 -5.88 -2.62
C SER A 317 -18.69 -4.94 -2.48
N ALA A 318 -18.86 -3.65 -2.79
CA ALA A 318 -17.81 -2.65 -2.63
C ALA A 318 -17.33 -2.54 -1.18
N ILE A 319 -18.24 -2.52 -0.20
CA ILE A 319 -17.88 -2.46 1.23
C ILE A 319 -17.10 -3.70 1.65
N ILE A 320 -17.53 -4.90 1.23
CA ILE A 320 -16.80 -6.14 1.55
C ILE A 320 -15.40 -6.11 0.94
N LEU A 321 -15.26 -5.67 -0.31
CA LEU A 321 -13.95 -5.53 -0.96
C LEU A 321 -13.07 -4.49 -0.24
N VAL A 322 -13.64 -3.37 0.23
CA VAL A 322 -12.91 -2.39 1.05
C VAL A 322 -12.37 -3.05 2.31
N ILE A 323 -13.21 -3.77 3.05
CA ILE A 323 -12.81 -4.41 4.31
C ILE A 323 -11.72 -5.45 4.04
N SER A 324 -11.92 -6.33 3.07
CA SER A 324 -10.93 -7.34 2.68
C SER A 324 -9.57 -6.71 2.36
N ASN A 325 -9.55 -5.68 1.50
CA ASN A 325 -8.31 -5.02 1.12
C ASN A 325 -7.65 -4.27 2.28
N LEU A 326 -8.42 -3.60 3.14
CA LEU A 326 -7.88 -2.93 4.32
C LEU A 326 -7.37 -3.93 5.37
N THR A 327 -8.00 -5.09 5.52
CA THR A 327 -7.50 -6.16 6.38
C THR A 327 -6.16 -6.69 5.86
N TYR A 328 -6.06 -7.03 4.57
CA TYR A 328 -4.79 -7.45 3.99
C TYR A 328 -3.72 -6.38 4.10
N TRP A 329 -4.06 -5.12 3.79
CA TRP A 329 -3.15 -3.99 3.96
C TRP A 329 -2.63 -3.89 5.39
N LEU A 330 -3.49 -3.93 6.41
CA LEU A 330 -3.07 -3.86 7.81
C LEU A 330 -2.19 -5.04 8.22
N LEU A 331 -2.56 -6.26 7.84
CA LEU A 331 -1.79 -7.46 8.19
C LEU A 331 -0.42 -7.44 7.51
N ASP A 332 -0.38 -7.07 6.23
CA ASP A 332 0.86 -7.04 5.47
C ASP A 332 1.76 -5.90 5.96
N SER A 333 1.26 -4.67 6.12
CA SER A 333 2.07 -3.51 6.54
C SER A 333 2.75 -3.69 7.90
N TYR A 334 2.24 -4.54 8.79
CA TYR A 334 2.87 -4.81 10.10
C TYR A 334 3.47 -6.21 10.24
N ASN A 335 3.62 -6.94 9.12
CA ASN A 335 4.14 -8.30 9.14
C ASN A 335 5.65 -8.31 9.46
N ARG A 336 5.99 -8.81 10.65
CA ARG A 336 7.39 -8.84 11.16
C ARG A 336 8.28 -9.80 10.38
N HIS A 337 7.67 -10.81 9.78
CA HIS A 337 8.34 -11.91 9.12
C HIS A 337 9.29 -11.47 7.99
N ILE A 338 8.96 -10.40 7.27
CA ILE A 338 9.74 -9.88 6.13
C ILE A 338 11.22 -9.68 6.50
N LEU A 339 11.47 -9.24 7.74
CA LEU A 339 12.80 -8.88 8.24
C LEU A 339 13.43 -9.93 9.15
N THR A 340 12.65 -10.72 9.89
CA THR A 340 13.18 -11.54 11.00
C THR A 340 13.52 -12.97 10.62
N LYS A 341 12.71 -13.65 9.82
CA LYS A 341 12.90 -15.06 9.44
C LYS A 341 12.28 -15.28 8.07
N ALA A 342 13.01 -15.90 7.15
CA ALA A 342 12.51 -16.21 5.82
C ALA A 342 11.38 -17.25 5.90
N ARG A 343 10.29 -17.04 5.13
CA ARG A 343 9.25 -18.07 4.89
C ARG A 343 9.90 -19.29 4.25
N TYR A 344 10.96 -18.99 3.51
CA TYR A 344 11.86 -19.84 2.76
C TYR A 344 13.15 -20.02 3.57
N ALA A 345 13.05 -20.60 4.77
CA ALA A 345 14.21 -20.92 5.57
C ALA A 345 15.24 -21.68 4.70
N SER A 346 16.42 -21.08 4.48
CA SER A 346 17.61 -21.55 3.75
C SER A 346 18.05 -20.76 2.50
N GLN A 347 17.30 -19.79 1.96
CA GLN A 347 17.74 -19.07 0.74
C GLN A 347 17.57 -17.54 0.73
N THR A 348 18.72 -16.85 0.74
CA THR A 348 18.88 -15.39 0.70
C THR A 348 18.34 -14.71 -0.57
N LYS A 349 18.19 -15.44 -1.67
CA LYS A 349 17.71 -14.89 -2.95
C LYS A 349 16.22 -14.53 -2.93
N TRP A 350 15.38 -15.38 -2.33
CA TRP A 350 13.94 -15.16 -2.26
C TRP A 350 13.56 -14.08 -1.26
N ASP A 351 14.28 -14.04 -0.14
CA ASP A 351 14.18 -12.99 0.88
C ASP A 351 14.37 -11.56 0.31
N SER A 352 15.32 -11.42 -0.62
CA SER A 352 15.63 -10.11 -1.22
C SER A 352 14.49 -9.63 -2.12
N MET A 353 13.83 -10.55 -2.83
CA MET A 353 12.69 -10.24 -3.69
C MET A 353 11.44 -9.88 -2.88
N GLU A 354 11.24 -10.54 -1.74
CA GLU A 354 10.15 -10.22 -0.81
C GLU A 354 10.31 -8.79 -0.28
N ILE A 355 11.49 -8.40 0.21
CA ILE A 355 11.74 -7.03 0.70
C ILE A 355 11.46 -5.97 -0.39
N PHE A 356 11.78 -6.26 -1.65
CA PHE A 356 11.57 -5.33 -2.76
C PHE A 356 10.10 -5.22 -3.19
N LEU A 357 9.37 -6.33 -3.28
CA LEU A 357 8.01 -6.37 -3.80
C LEU A 357 6.95 -6.03 -2.74
N PHE A 358 7.25 -6.28 -1.47
CA PHE A 358 6.28 -6.13 -0.39
C PHE A 358 5.66 -4.72 -0.29
N PRO A 359 6.41 -3.62 -0.40
CA PRO A 359 5.82 -2.26 -0.39
C PRO A 359 4.85 -2.03 -1.55
N VAL A 360 5.04 -2.71 -2.68
CA VAL A 360 4.13 -2.63 -3.84
C VAL A 360 2.86 -3.42 -3.57
N VAL A 361 2.96 -4.57 -2.90
CA VAL A 361 1.82 -5.39 -2.46
C VAL A 361 0.92 -4.62 -1.49
N THR A 362 1.50 -4.05 -0.43
CA THR A 362 0.75 -3.26 0.57
C THR A 362 0.11 -2.03 -0.07
N PHE A 363 0.85 -1.32 -0.93
CA PHE A 363 0.33 -0.19 -1.68
C PHE A 363 -0.85 -0.57 -2.59
N TYR A 364 -0.76 -1.69 -3.33
CA TYR A 364 -1.88 -2.17 -4.15
C TYR A 364 -3.13 -2.41 -3.30
N ARG A 365 -3.01 -3.12 -2.16
CA ARG A 365 -4.14 -3.41 -1.27
C ARG A 365 -4.78 -2.13 -0.74
N PHE A 366 -3.98 -1.17 -0.26
CA PHE A 366 -4.50 0.13 0.17
C PHE A 366 -5.22 0.85 -0.98
N PHE A 367 -4.57 0.97 -2.13
CA PHE A 367 -5.09 1.72 -3.26
C PHE A 367 -6.36 1.08 -3.85
N ALA A 368 -6.40 -0.24 -3.94
CA ALA A 368 -7.55 -1.00 -4.41
C ALA A 368 -8.73 -0.89 -3.43
N GLY A 369 -8.46 -0.92 -2.12
CA GLY A 369 -9.45 -0.62 -1.07
C GLY A 369 -10.04 0.78 -1.21
N MET A 370 -9.20 1.81 -1.34
CA MET A 370 -9.67 3.19 -1.55
C MET A 370 -10.44 3.38 -2.86
N SER A 371 -10.07 2.63 -3.90
CA SER A 371 -10.77 2.62 -5.19
C SER A 371 -12.15 1.95 -5.09
N ALA A 372 -12.25 0.84 -4.37
CA ALA A 372 -13.52 0.19 -4.06
C ALA A 372 -14.43 1.08 -3.20
N TYR A 373 -13.86 1.86 -2.26
CA TYR A 373 -14.63 2.84 -1.49
C TYR A 373 -15.17 3.98 -2.36
N SER A 374 -14.40 4.43 -3.36
CA SER A 374 -14.88 5.38 -4.36
C SER A 374 -16.04 4.80 -5.17
N MET A 375 -15.95 3.52 -5.57
CA MET A 375 -17.03 2.80 -6.25
C MET A 375 -18.29 2.72 -5.38
N TYR A 376 -18.14 2.39 -4.09
CA TYR A 376 -19.25 2.43 -3.12
C TYR A 376 -19.94 3.79 -3.11
N LYS A 377 -19.18 4.90 -3.03
CA LYS A 377 -19.75 6.25 -3.01
C LYS A 377 -20.56 6.59 -4.26
N ILE A 378 -20.12 6.12 -5.42
CA ILE A 378 -20.80 6.37 -6.70
C ILE A 378 -22.12 5.60 -6.77
N PHE A 379 -22.12 4.33 -6.36
CA PHE A 379 -23.29 3.45 -6.49
C PHE A 379 -24.12 3.32 -5.20
N LYS A 380 -23.85 4.15 -4.18
CA LYS A 380 -24.61 4.15 -2.94
C LYS A 380 -26.08 4.50 -3.24
N PRO A 381 -27.05 3.63 -2.90
CA PRO A 381 -28.45 3.95 -3.11
C PRO A 381 -28.86 5.15 -2.25
N HIS A 382 -29.52 6.13 -2.88
CA HIS A 382 -30.20 7.22 -2.20
C HIS A 382 -31.55 6.69 -1.71
N GLY A 383 -31.62 6.37 -0.41
CA GLY A 383 -32.84 5.95 0.26
C GLY A 383 -33.47 7.08 1.04
#